data_AF-A0A540ME76-F1
#
_entry.id   AF-A0A540ME76-F1
#
_cell.length_a   1.000
_cell.length_b   1.000
_cell.length_c   1.000
_cell.angle_alpha   90.00
_cell.angle_beta   90.00
_cell.angle_gamma   90.00
#
_symmetry.space_group_name_H-M   'P 1'
#
loop_
_entity.id
_entity.type
_entity.pdbx_description
1 polymer ?
#
loop_
_entity_poly.entity_id
_entity_poly.type
_entity_poly.pdbx_seq_one_letter_code
_entity_poly.pdbx_strand_id
1 'polypeptide(L)'
;MVSANKSSSSSLDCKGDAFNMDAALKKELLSSWWAWRNGNHVEFWQREYDKHGKCSDNVFPKTEYFRKTLAVYHDFDIAQTLQKANIVPQPLQPKMSLYKLYSIDQITKAIKSETGRRTFRRYQMLSTKPEEQHERK
;
A
#
# COMPACT_ATOMS: atom_id res chain seq x y z
N MET A 1 -8.73 40.16 0.28
CA MET A 1 -7.44 39.84 -0.37
C MET A 1 -6.92 38.56 0.31
N VAL A 2 -7.31 37.34 -0.10
CA VAL A 2 -6.77 36.52 -1.23
C VAL A 2 -5.24 36.53 -1.16
N SER A 3 -4.46 35.46 -0.98
CA SER A 3 -4.58 33.99 -1.10
C SER A 3 -3.34 33.39 -0.35
N ALA A 4 -3.12 32.09 -0.14
CA ALA A 4 -3.43 30.93 -0.95
C ALA A 4 -3.39 29.63 -0.12
N ASN A 5 -4.26 28.71 -0.51
CA ASN A 5 -4.10 27.27 -0.31
C ASN A 5 -2.74 26.79 -0.82
N LYS A 6 -1.93 26.13 0.01
CA LYS A 6 -0.81 25.32 -0.47
C LYS A 6 -1.30 23.91 -0.77
N SER A 7 -1.58 23.68 -2.05
CA SER A 7 -1.58 22.34 -2.63
C SER A 7 -0.20 21.72 -2.43
N SER A 8 -0.10 20.71 -1.56
CA SER A 8 1.14 19.97 -1.34
C SER A 8 1.39 19.00 -2.50
N SER A 9 1.93 19.51 -3.60
CA SER A 9 2.48 18.68 -4.67
C SER A 9 3.63 19.40 -5.36
N SER A 10 4.63 19.81 -4.59
CA SER A 10 5.98 19.94 -5.12
C SER A 10 6.70 18.62 -4.80
N SER A 11 7.26 17.97 -5.82
CA SER A 11 8.26 16.92 -5.63
C SER A 11 9.29 17.45 -4.63
N LEU A 12 9.31 16.88 -3.42
CA LEU A 12 10.30 17.25 -2.42
C LEU A 12 11.63 16.69 -2.93
N ASP A 13 12.48 17.55 -3.49
CA ASP A 13 13.83 17.17 -3.88
C ASP A 13 14.71 17.11 -2.62
N CYS A 14 14.54 16.02 -1.89
CA CYS A 14 15.29 15.74 -0.68
C CYS A 14 16.65 15.15 -1.02
N LYS A 15 17.71 15.68 -0.39
CA LYS A 15 19.05 15.11 -0.48
C LYS A 15 19.14 13.85 0.37
N GLY A 16 19.71 12.79 -0.19
CA GLY A 16 20.01 11.55 0.52
C GLY A 16 20.86 10.63 -0.35
N ASP A 17 21.33 9.54 0.25
CA ASP A 17 22.22 8.58 -0.38
C ASP A 17 21.67 8.02 -1.69
N ALA A 18 22.57 7.59 -2.58
CA ALA A 18 22.18 6.84 -3.77
C ALA A 18 21.52 5.51 -3.36
N PHE A 19 20.53 5.10 -4.15
CA PHE A 19 19.91 3.79 -3.97
C PHE A 19 20.94 2.68 -4.22
N ASN A 20 21.11 1.82 -3.23
CA ASN A 20 21.79 0.53 -3.35
C ASN A 20 21.10 -0.47 -2.41
N MET A 21 21.30 -1.77 -2.61
CA MET A 21 20.61 -2.78 -1.82
C MET A 21 21.51 -3.98 -1.63
N ASP A 22 21.67 -4.41 -0.38
CA ASP A 22 22.36 -5.65 -0.07
C ASP A 22 21.47 -6.87 -0.42
N ALA A 23 22.11 -8.02 -0.64
CA ALA A 23 21.41 -9.23 -1.08
C ALA A 23 20.41 -9.78 -0.05
N ALA A 24 20.68 -9.60 1.26
CA ALA A 24 19.82 -10.09 2.31
C ALA A 24 18.54 -9.24 2.42
N LEU A 25 18.68 -7.93 2.45
CA LEU A 25 17.55 -6.98 2.45
C LEU A 25 16.70 -7.14 1.19
N LYS A 26 17.33 -7.35 0.02
CA LYS A 26 16.62 -7.65 -1.22
C LYS A 26 15.73 -8.89 -1.08
N LYS A 27 16.24 -9.96 -0.48
CA LYS A 27 15.49 -11.21 -0.28
C LYS A 27 14.28 -10.99 0.63
N GLU A 28 14.44 -10.22 1.72
CA GLU A 28 13.33 -9.89 2.63
C GLU A 28 12.28 -8.99 1.97
N LEU A 29 12.69 -8.00 1.17
CA LEU A 29 11.75 -7.14 0.45
C LEU A 29 10.95 -7.91 -0.61
N LEU A 30 11.57 -8.90 -1.28
CA LEU A 30 10.86 -9.77 -2.22
C LEU A 30 9.74 -10.58 -1.56
N SER A 31 9.88 -11.00 -0.31
CA SER A 31 8.81 -11.76 0.38
C SER A 31 7.65 -10.89 0.85
N SER A 32 7.89 -9.59 1.05
CA SER A 32 7.00 -8.73 1.85
C SER A 32 6.45 -7.53 1.09
N TRP A 33 7.19 -6.99 0.11
CA TRP A 33 6.82 -5.75 -0.57
C TRP A 33 7.08 -5.80 -2.08
N TRP A 34 6.24 -6.55 -2.78
CA TRP A 34 6.34 -6.73 -4.23
C TRP A 34 5.63 -5.63 -5.02
N ALA A 35 6.10 -5.40 -6.24
CA ALA A 35 5.51 -4.44 -7.17
C ALA A 35 4.28 -5.04 -7.87
N TRP A 36 3.11 -4.45 -7.64
CA TRP A 36 1.84 -5.11 -7.96
C TRP A 36 1.25 -4.87 -9.36
N ARG A 37 1.60 -3.76 -10.03
CA ARG A 37 1.06 -3.47 -11.37
C ARG A 37 1.90 -4.08 -12.48
N ASN A 38 3.20 -3.76 -12.60
CA ASN A 38 3.92 -3.92 -13.86
C ASN A 38 5.45 -4.16 -13.71
N GLY A 39 5.90 -5.07 -12.83
CA GLY A 39 7.28 -5.56 -12.91
C GLY A 39 8.33 -4.89 -12.01
N ASN A 40 9.60 -5.09 -12.40
CA ASN A 40 10.86 -4.98 -11.64
C ASN A 40 10.75 -4.42 -10.21
N HIS A 41 10.82 -5.31 -9.22
CA HIS A 41 10.74 -4.96 -7.80
C HIS A 41 11.84 -3.97 -7.36
N VAL A 42 13.04 -4.07 -7.94
CA VAL A 42 14.16 -3.19 -7.58
C VAL A 42 13.89 -1.75 -8.02
N GLU A 43 13.39 -1.55 -9.23
CA GLU A 43 13.01 -0.23 -9.73
C GLU A 43 11.85 0.38 -8.93
N PHE A 44 10.92 -0.45 -8.48
CA PHE A 44 9.86 0.00 -7.58
C PHE A 44 10.43 0.54 -6.27
N TRP A 45 11.27 -0.23 -5.57
CA TRP A 45 11.86 0.22 -4.30
C TRP A 45 12.78 1.42 -4.47
N GLN A 46 13.51 1.49 -5.58
CA GLN A 46 14.33 2.65 -5.90
C GLN A 46 13.47 3.91 -6.02
N ARG A 47 12.36 3.86 -6.76
CA ARG A 47 11.45 5.02 -6.88
C ARG A 47 10.83 5.44 -5.55
N GLU A 48 10.42 4.49 -4.72
CA GLU A 48 9.87 4.79 -3.39
C GLU A 48 10.94 5.44 -2.49
N TYR A 49 12.18 4.93 -2.52
CA TYR A 49 13.27 5.52 -1.75
C TYR A 49 13.69 6.90 -2.26
N ASP A 50 13.84 7.06 -3.58
CA ASP A 50 14.23 8.33 -4.20
C ASP A 50 13.18 9.42 -3.96
N LYS A 51 11.90 9.07 -3.98
CA LYS A 51 10.79 10.02 -3.80
C LYS A 51 10.47 10.30 -2.34
N HIS A 52 10.62 9.31 -1.44
CA HIS A 52 10.16 9.41 -0.07
C HIS A 52 11.27 9.14 0.96
N GLY A 53 12.04 8.07 0.80
CA GLY A 53 13.09 7.68 1.75
C GLY A 53 14.19 8.72 1.93
N LYS A 54 14.64 9.37 0.86
CA LYS A 54 15.66 10.44 0.93
C LYS A 54 15.29 11.59 1.86
N CYS A 55 14.00 11.89 2.00
CA CYS A 55 13.53 12.94 2.92
C CYS A 55 13.71 12.59 4.40
N SER A 56 14.00 11.33 4.72
CA SER A 56 14.27 10.84 6.07
C SER A 56 15.68 10.33 6.26
N ASP A 57 16.57 10.44 5.27
CA ASP A 57 17.88 9.79 5.28
C ASP A 57 18.80 10.28 6.41
N ASN A 58 18.58 11.51 6.88
CA ASN A 58 19.28 12.07 8.04
C ASN A 58 18.90 11.42 9.39
N VAL A 59 17.78 10.69 9.46
CA VAL A 59 17.28 10.00 10.67
C VAL A 59 17.23 8.49 10.47
N PHE A 60 16.76 8.06 9.30
CA PHE A 60 16.67 6.68 8.87
C PHE A 60 17.48 6.54 7.58
N PRO A 61 18.79 6.25 7.70
CA PRO A 61 19.61 5.93 6.53
C PRO A 61 18.94 4.83 5.71
N LYS A 62 19.11 4.83 4.38
CA LYS A 62 18.46 3.89 3.45
C LYS A 62 18.20 2.46 3.97
N THR A 63 19.20 1.79 4.52
CA THR A 63 19.05 0.42 5.05
C THR A 63 18.02 0.36 6.18
N GLU A 64 18.08 1.32 7.11
CA GLU A 64 17.11 1.46 8.20
C GLU A 64 15.71 1.87 7.71
N TYR A 65 15.61 2.70 6.67
CA TYR A 65 14.33 3.02 6.03
C TYR A 65 13.61 1.74 5.58
N PHE A 66 14.31 0.83 4.89
CA PHE A 66 13.72 -0.43 4.45
C PHE A 66 13.51 -1.43 5.59
N ARG A 67 14.42 -1.53 6.56
CA ARG A 67 14.23 -2.37 7.76
C ARG A 67 12.99 -1.95 8.54
N LYS A 68 12.77 -0.65 8.74
CA LYS A 68 11.56 -0.12 9.38
C LYS A 68 10.32 -0.37 8.56
N THR A 69 10.42 -0.27 7.24
CA THR A 69 9.30 -0.60 6.36
C THR A 69 8.89 -2.08 6.49
N LEU A 70 9.86 -3.00 6.52
CA LEU A 70 9.63 -4.42 6.75
C LEU A 70 9.04 -4.69 8.15
N ALA A 71 9.59 -4.04 9.18
CA ALA A 71 9.05 -4.16 10.55
C ALA A 71 7.59 -3.72 10.60
N VAL A 72 7.25 -2.56 10.02
CA VAL A 72 5.86 -2.08 9.93
C VAL A 72 4.98 -3.06 9.16
N TYR A 73 5.47 -3.64 8.05
CA TYR A 73 4.70 -4.63 7.29
C TYR A 73 4.37 -5.87 8.12
N HIS A 74 5.34 -6.38 8.89
CA HIS A 74 5.16 -7.58 9.72
C HIS A 74 4.38 -7.31 11.01
N ASP A 75 4.58 -6.16 11.65
CA ASP A 75 3.89 -5.76 12.88
C ASP A 75 2.40 -5.47 12.63
N PHE A 76 2.04 -5.10 11.40
CA PHE A 76 0.67 -4.80 11.00
C PHE A 76 0.18 -5.70 9.86
N ASP A 77 0.04 -7.00 10.15
CA ASP A 77 -0.65 -7.92 9.24
C ASP A 77 -2.15 -7.62 9.18
N ILE A 78 -2.50 -6.66 8.31
CA ILE A 78 -3.88 -6.22 8.09
C ILE A 78 -4.74 -7.36 7.54
N ALA A 79 -4.16 -8.25 6.72
CA ALA A 79 -4.93 -9.36 6.15
C ALA A 79 -5.36 -10.34 7.24
N GLN A 80 -4.43 -10.75 8.10
CA GLN A 80 -4.74 -11.61 9.24
C GLN A 80 -5.67 -10.91 10.24
N THR A 81 -5.46 -9.62 10.50
CA THR A 81 -6.32 -8.82 11.38
C THR A 81 -7.78 -8.84 10.90
N LEU A 82 -8.00 -8.60 9.60
CA LEU A 82 -9.34 -8.61 9.02
C LEU A 82 -9.93 -10.03 8.99
N GLN A 83 -9.10 -11.05 8.74
CA GLN A 83 -9.52 -12.45 8.79
C GLN A 83 -10.02 -12.86 10.19
N LYS A 84 -9.33 -12.47 11.27
CA LYS A 84 -9.78 -12.72 12.66
C LYS A 84 -11.16 -12.11 12.95
N ALA A 85 -11.49 -11.00 12.28
CA ALA A 85 -12.78 -10.34 12.37
C ALA A 85 -13.84 -10.89 11.38
N ASN A 86 -13.55 -11.98 10.66
CA ASN A 86 -14.39 -12.53 9.58
C ASN A 86 -14.66 -11.52 8.45
N ILE A 87 -13.73 -10.59 8.23
CA ILE A 87 -13.72 -9.64 7.13
C ILE A 87 -12.77 -10.17 6.06
N VAL A 88 -13.30 -11.01 5.19
CA VAL A 88 -12.54 -11.62 4.08
C VAL A 88 -13.16 -11.24 2.73
N PRO A 89 -12.35 -11.11 1.66
CA PRO A 89 -12.85 -10.93 0.30
C PRO A 89 -13.60 -12.19 -0.14
N GLN A 90 -14.91 -12.22 0.08
CA GLN A 90 -15.75 -13.36 -0.23
C GLN A 90 -16.71 -13.03 -1.38
N PRO A 91 -16.65 -13.76 -2.51
CA PRO A 91 -17.68 -13.67 -3.54
C PRO A 91 -19.05 -14.05 -2.96
N LEU A 92 -20.11 -13.33 -3.35
CA LEU A 92 -21.46 -13.64 -2.90
C LEU A 92 -21.97 -14.99 -3.42
N GLN A 93 -21.47 -15.42 -4.59
CA GLN A 93 -21.70 -16.74 -5.16
C GLN A 93 -20.46 -17.22 -5.94
N PRO A 94 -20.25 -18.54 -6.08
CA PRO A 94 -19.24 -19.06 -6.99
C PRO A 94 -19.50 -18.54 -8.41
N LYS A 95 -18.50 -17.87 -9.01
CA LYS A 95 -18.53 -17.23 -10.35
C LYS A 95 -19.17 -15.83 -10.45
N MET A 96 -19.55 -15.18 -9.34
CA MET A 96 -19.99 -13.78 -9.38
C MET A 96 -18.84 -12.81 -9.09
N SER A 97 -18.79 -11.70 -9.83
CA SER A 97 -17.87 -10.57 -9.58
C SER A 97 -18.34 -9.65 -8.44
N LEU A 98 -19.40 -10.02 -7.72
CA LEU A 98 -19.88 -9.26 -6.56
C LEU A 98 -19.36 -9.88 -5.27
N TYR A 99 -18.81 -9.03 -4.42
CA TYR A 99 -18.21 -9.41 -3.16
C TYR A 99 -19.06 -8.95 -1.99
N LYS A 100 -18.98 -9.68 -0.87
CA LYS A 100 -19.53 -9.23 0.40
C LYS A 100 -18.96 -7.85 0.76
N LEU A 101 -19.85 -6.90 1.00
CA LEU A 101 -19.50 -5.56 1.40
C LEU A 101 -19.38 -5.50 2.93
N TYR A 102 -18.43 -4.70 3.40
CA TYR A 102 -18.23 -4.40 4.81
C TYR A 102 -18.31 -2.90 5.01
N SER A 103 -18.93 -2.49 6.11
CA SER A 103 -18.93 -1.08 6.47
C SER A 103 -17.52 -0.65 6.85
N ILE A 104 -17.27 0.64 6.63
CA ILE A 104 -16.01 1.26 7.01
C ILE A 104 -15.78 1.21 8.52
N ASP A 105 -16.85 1.26 9.32
CA ASP A 105 -16.77 1.11 10.76
C ASP A 105 -16.32 -0.31 11.15
N GLN A 106 -16.87 -1.34 10.50
CA GLN A 106 -16.45 -2.74 10.72
C GLN A 106 -14.96 -2.93 10.47
N ILE A 107 -14.46 -2.44 9.33
CA ILE A 107 -13.04 -2.56 8.95
C ILE A 107 -12.15 -1.80 9.95
N THR A 108 -12.49 -0.55 10.24
CA THR A 108 -11.63 0.28 11.11
C THR A 108 -11.67 -0.14 12.56
N LYS A 109 -12.81 -0.62 13.06
CA LYS A 109 -12.93 -1.20 14.39
C LYS A 109 -12.08 -2.46 14.53
N ALA A 110 -12.11 -3.35 13.55
CA ALA A 110 -11.28 -4.56 13.53
C ALA A 110 -9.78 -4.23 13.56
N ILE A 111 -9.32 -3.26 12.75
CA ILE A 111 -7.90 -2.87 12.77
C ILE A 111 -7.54 -2.17 14.08
N LYS A 112 -8.41 -1.29 14.59
CA LYS A 112 -8.16 -0.57 15.85
C LYS A 112 -8.10 -1.51 17.05
N SER A 113 -8.95 -2.54 17.11
CA SER A 113 -8.97 -3.50 18.21
C SER A 113 -7.68 -4.32 18.29
N GLU A 114 -7.08 -4.67 17.15
CA GLU A 114 -5.84 -5.46 17.12
C GLU A 114 -4.60 -4.56 17.31
N THR A 115 -4.57 -3.39 16.67
CA THR A 115 -3.35 -2.58 16.56
C THR A 115 -3.26 -1.45 17.60
N GLY A 116 -4.36 -1.14 18.28
CA GLY A 116 -4.51 0.03 19.13
C GLY A 116 -4.47 1.38 18.39
N ARG A 117 -4.34 1.38 17.06
CA ARG A 117 -4.06 2.57 16.25
C ARG A 117 -5.26 2.99 15.40
N ARG A 118 -5.37 4.29 15.14
CA ARG A 118 -6.33 4.84 14.16
C ARG A 118 -5.76 4.67 12.75
N THR A 119 -6.60 4.28 11.81
CA THR A 119 -6.21 4.07 10.40
C THR A 119 -6.61 5.24 9.52
N PHE A 120 -5.76 5.54 8.52
CA PHE A 120 -6.10 6.44 7.41
C PHE A 120 -6.49 5.60 6.19
N ARG A 121 -7.44 6.09 5.40
CA ARG A 121 -8.08 5.34 4.31
C ARG A 121 -7.90 6.03 2.97
N ARG A 122 -7.71 5.24 1.92
CA ARG A 122 -7.71 5.69 0.52
C ARG A 122 -8.60 4.76 -0.30
N TYR A 123 -9.49 5.33 -1.11
CA TYR A 123 -10.35 4.58 -2.02
C TYR A 123 -9.90 4.77 -3.46
N GLN A 124 -10.11 3.74 -4.28
CA GLN A 124 -10.01 3.82 -5.72
C GLN A 124 -11.30 3.27 -6.31
N MET A 125 -11.99 4.06 -7.13
CA MET A 125 -13.16 3.58 -7.88
C MET A 125 -12.68 2.55 -8.92
N LEU A 126 -13.32 1.39 -8.96
CA LEU A 126 -13.09 0.41 -10.01
C LEU A 126 -13.79 0.92 -11.28
N SER A 127 -13.04 1.04 -12.38
CA SER A 127 -13.64 1.27 -13.69
C SER A 127 -14.41 0.02 -14.12
N THR A 128 -15.72 0.14 -14.30
CA THR A 128 -16.52 -0.91 -14.92
C THR A 128 -16.08 -1.06 -16.38
N LYS A 129 -15.59 -2.25 -16.77
CA LYS A 129 -15.43 -2.57 -18.20
C LYS A 129 -16.85 -2.67 -18.80
N PRO A 130 -17.13 -2.10 -19.98
CA PRO A 130 -18.42 -2.32 -20.66
C PRO A 130 -18.62 -3.81 -20.90
N GLU A 131 -19.83 -4.31 -20.65
CA GLU A 131 -20.23 -5.64 -21.12
C GLU A 131 -20.13 -5.68 -22.65
N GLU A 132 -19.32 -6.59 -23.20
CA GLU A 132 -19.39 -6.95 -24.61
C GLU A 132 -20.79 -7.53 -24.87
N GLN A 133 -21.64 -6.75 -25.54
CA GLN A 133 -22.87 -7.28 -26.11
C GLN A 133 -22.48 -8.27 -27.22
N HIS A 134 -22.56 -9.56 -26.91
CA HIS A 134 -22.50 -10.60 -27.92
C HIS A 134 -23.79 -10.53 -28.74
N GLU A 135 -23.75 -9.83 -29.87
CA GLU A 135 -24.76 -9.93 -30.92
C GLU A 135 -24.89 -11.39 -31.35
N ARG A 136 -25.99 -12.03 -30.95
CA ARG A 136 -26.45 -13.25 -31.60
C ARG A 136 -26.92 -12.87 -33.00
N LYS A 137 -26.12 -13.21 -34.01
CA LYS A 137 -26.57 -13.32 -35.41
C LYS A 137 -27.51 -14.51 -35.57
#